data_AF-A0A1F7WCA2-F1
#
_entry.id   AF-A0A1F7WCA2-F1
#
_cell.length_a   1.000
_cell.length_b   1.000
_cell.length_c   1.000
_cell.angle_alpha   90.00
_cell.angle_beta   90.00
_cell.angle_gamma   90.00
#
_symmetry.space_group_name_H-M   'P 1'
#
loop_
_entity.id
_entity.type
_entity.pdbx_description
1 polymer ?
#
loop_
_entity_poly.entity_id
_entity_poly.type
_entity_poly.pdbx_seq_one_letter_code
_entity_poly.pdbx_strand_id
1 'polypeptide(L)'
;MRINLFIWSAVGLMLLGAGCLVNQPSSTTDNTISSTPPSSSVSNRLDLSSRGLKSVSLDIFNRIELEELDLSDNQLTGALPAEIRHLQKLRVLDASGNQMTGVPAEIGQLSRLEELDLSDNQLTGLPLELGNLHGLHRLDLSGNNISQQDLNTIRVGLTNTEIIE
;
A
#
# COMPACT_ATOMS: atom_id res chain seq x y z
N MET A 1 38.12 -3.34 -25.09
CA MET A 1 38.19 -2.11 -25.92
C MET A 1 38.01 -2.52 -27.37
N ARG A 2 37.16 -1.79 -28.13
CA ARG A 2 36.64 -2.06 -29.52
C ARG A 2 35.40 -2.98 -29.54
N ILE A 3 34.19 -2.43 -29.45
CA ILE A 3 33.33 -1.82 -30.50
C ILE A 3 32.90 -2.86 -31.53
N ASN A 4 31.63 -3.28 -31.47
CA ASN A 4 30.94 -3.96 -32.57
C ASN A 4 29.77 -3.10 -33.05
N LEU A 5 29.85 -2.78 -34.34
CA LEU A 5 29.01 -1.89 -35.12
C LEU A 5 27.86 -2.70 -35.70
N PHE A 6 26.60 -2.34 -35.40
CA PHE A 6 25.44 -2.95 -36.06
C PHE A 6 25.04 -2.12 -37.28
N ILE A 7 24.97 -2.81 -38.42
CA ILE A 7 24.64 -2.32 -39.75
C ILE A 7 23.12 -2.16 -39.84
N TRP A 8 22.64 -1.01 -40.32
CA TRP A 8 21.25 -0.78 -40.72
C TRP A 8 21.14 -0.81 -42.26
N SER A 9 20.12 -1.48 -42.78
CA SER A 9 19.58 -1.31 -44.14
C SER A 9 18.06 -1.15 -44.02
N ALA A 10 17.51 0.05 -44.27
CA ALA A 10 16.79 0.46 -45.49
C ALA A 10 15.58 -0.46 -45.81
N VAL A 11 14.35 0.01 -46.03
CA VAL A 11 13.85 0.84 -47.15
C VAL A 11 12.39 1.23 -46.80
N GLY A 12 11.93 2.46 -47.04
CA GLY A 12 10.93 2.65 -48.12
C GLY A 12 10.01 3.85 -47.90
N LEU A 13 10.05 4.75 -48.87
CA LEU A 13 9.36 6.03 -49.03
C LEU A 13 8.04 5.84 -49.83
N MET A 14 7.00 6.65 -49.58
CA MET A 14 5.85 7.05 -50.44
C MET A 14 4.59 7.25 -49.56
N LEU A 15 3.66 8.20 -49.73
CA LEU A 15 3.41 9.23 -50.74
C LEU A 15 2.43 10.28 -50.13
N LEU A 16 2.52 11.52 -50.61
CA LEU A 16 1.55 12.61 -50.38
C LEU A 16 0.19 12.30 -51.03
N GLY A 17 -0.89 12.78 -50.40
CA GLY A 17 -2.21 12.86 -51.01
C GLY A 17 -3.02 14.00 -50.40
N ALA A 18 -3.13 15.11 -51.13
CA ALA A 18 -4.09 16.17 -50.89
C ALA A 18 -5.36 15.90 -51.72
N GLY A 19 -6.55 16.20 -51.17
CA GLY A 19 -7.81 16.09 -51.91
C GLY A 19 -9.03 16.42 -51.05
N CYS A 20 -9.50 17.66 -51.19
CA CYS A 20 -10.73 18.20 -50.60
C CYS A 20 -11.97 17.63 -51.31
N LEU A 21 -13.05 17.29 -50.58
CA LEU A 21 -14.41 17.27 -51.11
C LEU A 21 -15.43 17.47 -49.98
N VAL A 22 -16.26 18.49 -50.20
CA VAL A 22 -17.36 19.00 -49.37
C VAL A 22 -18.55 18.03 -49.39
N ASN A 23 -19.19 17.80 -48.23
CA ASN A 23 -20.65 17.71 -48.17
C ASN A 23 -21.21 18.09 -46.78
N GLN A 24 -22.32 18.83 -46.81
CA GLN A 24 -22.98 19.59 -45.75
C GLN A 24 -23.92 18.73 -44.86
N PRO A 25 -24.53 19.30 -43.78
CA PRO A 25 -24.85 18.63 -42.52
C PRO A 25 -26.30 18.14 -42.43
N SER A 26 -26.60 17.23 -41.48
CA SER A 26 -27.93 17.05 -40.87
C SER A 26 -27.87 16.12 -39.65
N SER A 27 -28.19 16.70 -38.49
CA SER A 27 -28.78 16.13 -37.27
C SER A 27 -28.86 14.60 -37.11
N THR A 28 -28.33 14.09 -36.00
CA THR A 28 -29.12 13.48 -34.91
C THR A 28 -28.21 13.12 -33.73
N THR A 29 -28.50 13.73 -32.57
CA THR A 29 -28.12 13.28 -31.20
C THR A 29 -26.74 12.66 -31.02
N ASP A 30 -25.72 13.48 -30.80
CA ASP A 30 -24.52 13.00 -30.12
C ASP A 30 -24.65 13.33 -28.64
N ASN A 31 -24.90 12.28 -27.85
CA ASN A 31 -24.86 12.34 -26.40
C ASN A 31 -23.46 12.83 -26.04
N THR A 32 -23.37 14.00 -25.42
CA THR A 32 -22.16 14.46 -24.76
C THR A 32 -21.78 13.41 -23.72
N ILE A 33 -20.98 12.42 -24.12
CA ILE A 33 -20.13 11.70 -23.19
C ILE A 33 -19.12 12.74 -22.78
N SER A 34 -19.46 13.46 -21.72
CA SER A 34 -18.48 14.09 -20.85
C SER A 34 -17.36 13.07 -20.72
N SER A 35 -16.19 13.42 -21.26
CA SER A 35 -14.97 12.69 -20.99
C SER A 35 -14.63 12.93 -19.52
N THR A 36 -15.41 12.28 -18.66
CA THR A 36 -14.92 11.89 -17.35
C THR A 36 -13.65 11.09 -17.65
N PRO A 37 -12.49 11.51 -17.13
CA PRO A 37 -11.30 10.67 -17.23
C PRO A 37 -11.68 9.31 -16.63
N PRO A 38 -11.22 8.18 -17.20
CA PRO A 38 -11.55 6.88 -16.66
C PRO A 38 -11.20 6.87 -15.17
N SER A 39 -12.21 6.64 -14.33
CA SER A 39 -12.07 6.50 -12.88
C SER A 39 -11.43 5.16 -12.52
N SER A 40 -10.31 4.82 -13.14
CA SER A 40 -9.51 3.68 -12.73
C SER A 40 -8.40 4.18 -11.82
N SER A 41 -8.76 4.53 -10.58
CA SER A 41 -7.81 4.46 -9.47
C SER A 41 -7.28 3.03 -9.48
N VAL A 42 -6.07 2.82 -9.98
CA VAL A 42 -5.36 1.58 -9.73
C VAL A 42 -5.06 1.64 -8.24
N SER A 43 -5.88 1.01 -7.40
CA SER A 43 -5.62 0.99 -5.96
C SER A 43 -4.23 0.40 -5.75
N ASN A 44 -3.35 1.16 -5.08
CA ASN A 44 -1.98 0.73 -4.81
C ASN A 44 -1.96 -0.27 -3.64
N ARG A 45 -2.57 -1.44 -3.88
CA ARG A 45 -2.69 -2.52 -2.91
C ARG A 45 -1.66 -3.60 -3.23
N LEU A 46 -0.96 -4.09 -2.22
CA LEU A 46 -0.03 -5.21 -2.33
C LEU A 46 -0.48 -6.31 -1.36
N ASP A 47 -1.05 -7.35 -1.93
CA ASP A 47 -1.40 -8.57 -1.21
C ASP A 47 -0.20 -9.53 -1.23
N LEU A 48 0.29 -9.88 -0.04
CA LEU A 48 1.31 -10.90 0.25
C LEU A 48 0.79 -11.99 1.22
N SER A 49 -0.52 -12.08 1.41
CA SER A 49 -1.17 -13.01 2.34
C SER A 49 -0.91 -14.48 2.00
N SER A 50 -0.85 -15.35 3.01
CA SER A 50 -0.83 -16.81 2.82
C SER A 50 0.33 -17.36 1.96
N ARG A 51 1.51 -16.73 2.01
CA ARG A 51 2.69 -17.12 1.18
C ARG A 51 3.76 -17.88 1.94
N GLY A 52 3.58 -18.15 3.23
CA GLY A 52 4.57 -18.80 4.08
C GLY A 52 5.86 -17.99 4.22
N LEU A 53 5.77 -16.66 4.12
CA LEU A 53 6.90 -15.75 4.26
C LEU A 53 7.42 -15.78 5.69
N LYS A 54 8.74 -15.93 5.86
CA LYS A 54 9.41 -15.83 7.17
C LYS A 54 9.94 -14.43 7.45
N SER A 55 10.13 -13.65 6.39
CA SER A 55 10.57 -12.26 6.44
C SER A 55 10.02 -11.50 5.23
N VAL A 56 10.02 -10.19 5.35
CA VAL A 56 9.61 -9.26 4.29
C VAL A 56 10.86 -8.61 3.70
N SER A 57 11.00 -8.59 2.36
CA SER A 57 12.13 -7.91 1.69
C SER A 57 12.01 -6.40 1.83
N LEU A 58 13.13 -5.70 2.08
CA LEU A 58 13.15 -4.25 2.28
C LEU A 58 12.65 -3.45 1.07
N ASP A 59 12.69 -4.03 -0.13
CA ASP A 59 12.28 -3.38 -1.37
C ASP A 59 10.80 -2.96 -1.36
N ILE A 60 9.94 -3.64 -0.60
CA ILE A 60 8.52 -3.26 -0.53
C ILE A 60 8.34 -1.89 0.14
N PHE A 61 9.24 -1.53 1.08
CA PHE A 61 9.17 -0.27 1.82
C PHE A 61 9.62 0.93 0.97
N ASN A 62 10.22 0.70 -0.20
CA ASN A 62 10.53 1.77 -1.16
C ASN A 62 9.33 2.16 -2.04
N ARG A 63 8.19 1.47 -1.92
CA ARG A 63 6.96 1.76 -2.67
C ARG A 63 6.16 2.88 -1.98
N ILE A 64 6.65 4.11 -2.08
CA ILE A 64 6.05 5.30 -1.44
C ILE A 64 4.58 5.57 -1.82
N GLU A 65 4.09 4.92 -2.88
CA GLU A 65 2.73 5.02 -3.38
C GLU A 65 1.76 3.97 -2.78
N LEU A 66 2.26 3.02 -1.99
CA LEU A 66 1.46 1.93 -1.44
C LEU A 66 0.41 2.45 -0.44
N GLU A 67 -0.85 2.06 -0.65
CA GLU A 67 -1.99 2.44 0.17
C GLU A 67 -2.47 1.28 1.05
N GLU A 68 -2.35 0.04 0.58
CA GLU A 68 -2.76 -1.14 1.36
C GLU A 68 -1.70 -2.23 1.24
N LEU A 69 -1.35 -2.83 2.38
CA LEU A 69 -0.40 -3.91 2.47
C LEU A 69 -1.01 -5.03 3.30
N ASP A 70 -1.15 -6.19 2.69
CA ASP A 70 -1.62 -7.39 3.37
C ASP A 70 -0.46 -8.39 3.48
N LEU A 71 -0.07 -8.70 4.71
CA LEU A 71 0.96 -9.65 5.13
C LEU A 71 0.35 -10.80 5.94
N SER A 72 -0.97 -10.92 5.99
CA SER A 72 -1.69 -11.88 6.83
C SER A 72 -1.30 -13.34 6.54
N ASP A 73 -1.53 -14.23 7.50
CA ASP A 73 -1.37 -15.68 7.33
C ASP A 73 0.02 -16.10 6.80
N ASN A 74 1.08 -15.51 7.37
CA ASN A 74 2.46 -15.85 7.04
C ASN A 74 3.18 -16.44 8.26
N GLN A 75 4.51 -16.56 8.17
CA GLN A 75 5.37 -17.05 9.26
C GLN A 75 6.34 -15.94 9.70
N LEU A 76 5.91 -14.68 9.62
CA LEU A 76 6.75 -13.54 9.96
C LEU A 76 7.09 -13.58 11.45
N THR A 77 8.35 -13.42 11.79
CA THR A 77 8.85 -13.41 13.17
C THR A 77 9.48 -12.07 13.52
N GLY A 78 9.60 -11.76 14.81
CA GLY A 78 10.21 -10.51 15.26
C GLY A 78 9.29 -9.32 15.00
N ALA A 79 9.86 -8.19 14.59
CA ALA A 79 9.13 -6.98 14.22
C ALA A 79 9.33 -6.67 12.72
N LEU A 80 8.42 -5.90 12.14
CA LEU A 80 8.63 -5.33 10.81
C LEU A 80 9.84 -4.36 10.82
N PRO A 81 10.58 -4.22 9.71
CA PRO A 81 11.70 -3.29 9.63
C PRO A 81 11.28 -1.82 9.81
N ALA A 82 12.20 -1.01 10.34
CA ALA A 82 12.00 0.44 10.56
C ALA A 82 11.68 1.21 9.27
N GLU A 83 12.08 0.67 8.11
CA GLU A 83 11.78 1.19 6.79
C GLU A 83 10.28 1.30 6.50
N ILE A 84 9.42 0.64 7.28
CA ILE A 84 7.96 0.80 7.19
C ILE A 84 7.53 2.26 7.22
N ARG A 85 8.27 3.14 7.92
CA ARG A 85 8.05 4.60 7.91
C ARG A 85 8.03 5.24 6.53
N HIS A 86 8.61 4.62 5.51
CA HIS A 86 8.63 5.19 4.15
C HIS A 86 7.28 5.07 3.44
N LEU A 87 6.38 4.20 3.93
CA LEU A 87 5.04 3.99 3.37
C LEU A 87 4.05 5.08 3.80
N GLN A 88 4.37 6.35 3.53
CA GLN A 88 3.63 7.53 3.99
C GLN A 88 2.20 7.64 3.43
N LYS A 89 1.84 6.84 2.42
CA LYS A 89 0.50 6.74 1.85
C LYS A 89 -0.31 5.55 2.36
N LEU A 90 0.28 4.69 3.20
CA LEU A 90 -0.38 3.49 3.71
C LEU A 90 -1.57 3.86 4.60
N ARG A 91 -2.72 3.26 4.28
CA ARG A 91 -4.01 3.40 4.97
C ARG A 91 -4.40 2.12 5.68
N VAL A 92 -4.09 0.97 5.08
CA VAL A 92 -4.39 -0.34 5.66
C VAL A 92 -3.13 -1.19 5.74
N LEU A 93 -2.87 -1.74 6.92
CA LEU A 93 -1.87 -2.76 7.14
C LEU A 93 -2.50 -3.95 7.86
N ASP A 94 -2.53 -5.09 7.19
CA ASP A 94 -2.87 -6.37 7.80
C ASP A 94 -1.60 -7.19 7.97
N ALA A 95 -1.26 -7.55 9.21
CA ALA A 95 -0.19 -8.49 9.53
C ALA A 95 -0.67 -9.57 10.51
N SER A 96 -1.98 -9.86 10.49
CA SER A 96 -2.62 -10.88 11.32
C SER A 96 -2.10 -12.29 11.02
N GLY A 97 -2.32 -13.24 11.93
CA GLY A 97 -2.02 -14.66 11.68
C GLY A 97 -0.53 -14.93 11.42
N ASN A 98 0.36 -14.28 12.18
CA ASN A 98 1.81 -14.39 12.05
C ASN A 98 2.46 -14.84 13.38
N GLN A 99 3.79 -14.77 13.48
CA GLN A 99 4.57 -15.11 14.68
C GLN A 99 5.36 -13.89 15.18
N MET A 100 4.84 -12.68 14.97
CA MET A 100 5.51 -11.45 15.34
C MET A 100 5.58 -11.31 16.86
N THR A 101 6.74 -10.89 17.35
CA THR A 101 6.99 -10.69 18.79
C THR A 101 7.17 -9.21 19.16
N GLY A 102 7.13 -8.31 18.17
CA GLY A 102 7.22 -6.88 18.40
C GLY A 102 6.67 -6.05 17.23
N VAL A 103 6.50 -4.77 17.49
CA VAL A 103 6.07 -3.76 16.52
C VAL A 103 7.14 -2.66 16.49
N PRO A 104 7.64 -2.22 15.32
CA PRO A 104 8.63 -1.16 15.26
C PRO A 104 8.01 0.18 15.71
N ALA A 105 8.78 1.00 16.44
CA ALA A 105 8.34 2.34 16.87
C ALA A 105 8.00 3.25 15.67
N GLU A 106 8.66 3.01 14.54
CA GLU A 106 8.44 3.69 13.26
C GLU A 106 7.02 3.54 12.70
N ILE A 107 6.23 2.57 13.18
CA ILE A 107 4.81 2.48 12.82
C ILE A 107 4.07 3.78 13.14
N GLY A 108 4.44 4.45 14.25
CA GLY A 108 3.86 5.72 14.67
C GLY A 108 4.08 6.90 13.72
N GLN A 109 4.90 6.72 12.68
CA GLN A 109 5.17 7.73 11.65
C GLN A 109 4.21 7.62 10.45
N LEU A 110 3.35 6.62 10.42
CA LEU A 110 2.35 6.40 9.37
C LEU A 110 1.10 7.25 9.62
N SER A 111 1.23 8.57 9.43
CA SER A 111 0.16 9.55 9.72
C SER A 111 -1.17 9.33 8.97
N ARG A 112 -1.19 8.49 7.93
CA ARG A 112 -2.37 8.17 7.12
C ARG A 112 -2.95 6.78 7.40
N LEU A 113 -2.38 6.03 8.33
CA LEU A 113 -2.87 4.70 8.66
C LEU A 113 -4.23 4.81 9.35
N GLU A 114 -5.22 4.11 8.79
CA GLU A 114 -6.61 4.10 9.22
C GLU A 114 -6.98 2.78 9.89
N GLU A 115 -6.42 1.68 9.39
CA GLU A 115 -6.64 0.32 9.89
C GLU A 115 -5.32 -0.43 10.06
N LEU A 116 -5.13 -1.01 11.24
CA LEU A 116 -3.99 -1.84 11.60
C LEU A 116 -4.48 -3.13 12.24
N ASP A 117 -4.24 -4.26 11.57
CA ASP A 117 -4.54 -5.58 12.11
C ASP A 117 -3.23 -6.30 12.48
N LEU A 118 -3.07 -6.59 13.77
CA LEU A 118 -1.96 -7.33 14.35
C LEU A 118 -2.46 -8.55 15.12
N SER A 119 -3.72 -8.95 14.89
CA SER A 119 -4.34 -10.07 15.59
C SER A 119 -3.59 -11.39 15.36
N ASP A 120 -3.79 -12.36 16.24
CA ASP A 120 -3.23 -13.71 16.14
C ASP A 120 -1.70 -13.71 15.89
N ASN A 121 -0.97 -13.04 16.78
CA ASN A 121 0.49 -12.97 16.81
C ASN A 121 1.04 -13.34 18.21
N GLN A 122 2.31 -13.08 18.48
CA GLN A 122 2.98 -13.37 19.75
C GLN A 122 3.46 -12.08 20.45
N LEU A 123 2.74 -10.97 20.25
CA LEU A 123 3.11 -9.68 20.82
C LEU A 123 2.95 -9.70 22.35
N THR A 124 3.99 -9.28 23.06
CA THR A 124 3.99 -9.14 24.52
C THR A 124 4.01 -7.68 24.99
N GLY A 125 4.19 -6.74 24.07
CA GLY A 125 4.25 -5.32 24.34
C GLY A 125 4.15 -4.49 23.07
N LEU A 126 3.89 -3.19 23.22
CA LEU A 126 3.67 -2.25 22.13
C LEU A 126 4.56 -1.01 22.30
N PRO A 127 5.08 -0.42 21.21
CA PRO A 127 5.76 0.86 21.27
C PRO A 127 4.77 1.96 21.65
N LEU A 128 5.20 2.93 22.47
CA LEU A 128 4.38 4.09 22.84
C LEU A 128 4.02 4.93 21.61
N GLU A 129 4.85 4.87 20.57
CA GLU A 129 4.68 5.58 19.31
C GLU A 129 3.44 5.13 18.53
N LEU A 130 2.88 3.95 18.82
CA LEU A 130 1.60 3.53 18.27
C LEU A 130 0.47 4.53 18.62
N GLY A 131 0.59 5.21 19.77
CA GLY A 131 -0.28 6.32 20.16
C GLY A 131 -0.20 7.57 19.26
N ASN A 132 0.80 7.69 18.39
CA ASN A 132 0.92 8.82 17.46
C ASN A 132 0.07 8.65 16.20
N LEU A 133 -0.57 7.49 16.02
CA LEU A 133 -1.44 7.19 14.87
C LEU A 133 -2.81 7.87 15.02
N HIS A 134 -2.83 9.21 14.96
CA HIS A 134 -4.04 10.00 15.16
C HIS A 134 -5.14 9.77 14.10
N GLY A 135 -4.79 9.20 12.94
CA GLY A 135 -5.74 8.82 11.89
C GLY A 135 -6.31 7.41 12.02
N LEU A 136 -5.85 6.63 13.01
CA LEU A 136 -6.24 5.23 13.16
C LEU A 136 -7.66 5.13 13.72
N HIS A 137 -8.53 4.42 13.02
CA HIS A 137 -9.90 4.17 13.44
C HIS A 137 -10.12 2.73 13.90
N ARG A 138 -9.32 1.78 13.41
CA ARG A 138 -9.37 0.39 13.85
C ARG A 138 -7.96 -0.14 14.16
N LEU A 139 -7.82 -0.74 15.34
CA LEU A 139 -6.64 -1.48 15.78
C LEU A 139 -7.08 -2.84 16.33
N ASP A 140 -6.69 -3.93 15.67
CA ASP A 140 -6.95 -5.28 16.17
C ASP A 140 -5.68 -5.88 16.75
N LEU A 141 -5.75 -6.25 18.03
CA LEU A 141 -4.68 -6.86 18.81
C LEU A 141 -5.11 -8.22 19.38
N SER A 142 -6.30 -8.70 19.03
CA SER A 142 -6.85 -9.95 19.56
C SER A 142 -5.91 -11.13 19.31
N GLY A 143 -5.93 -12.11 20.21
CA GLY A 143 -5.06 -13.28 20.08
C GLY A 143 -3.56 -13.02 20.34
N ASN A 144 -3.20 -11.88 20.95
CA ASN A 144 -1.85 -11.61 21.46
C ASN A 144 -1.77 -11.72 23.00
N ASN A 145 -0.59 -11.54 23.57
CA ASN A 145 -0.33 -11.59 25.02
C ASN A 145 0.14 -10.23 25.57
N ILE A 146 -0.56 -9.16 25.21
CA ILE A 146 -0.19 -7.78 25.53
C ILE A 146 -0.62 -7.43 26.95
N SER A 147 0.26 -6.74 27.69
CA SER A 147 -0.06 -6.34 29.06
C SER A 147 -1.10 -5.21 29.09
N GLN A 148 -1.93 -5.17 30.14
CA GLN A 148 -2.88 -4.06 30.33
C GLN A 148 -2.18 -2.70 30.45
N GLN A 149 -0.93 -2.68 30.93
CA GLN A 149 -0.11 -1.48 31.03
C GLN A 149 0.23 -0.91 29.64
N ASP A 150 0.60 -1.78 28.69
CA ASP A 150 0.92 -1.36 27.32
C ASP A 150 -0.33 -0.83 26.60
N LEU A 151 -1.46 -1.54 26.75
CA LEU A 151 -2.76 -1.10 26.21
C LEU A 151 -3.16 0.28 26.74
N ASN A 152 -3.01 0.51 28.05
CA ASN A 152 -3.33 1.79 28.65
C ASN A 152 -2.40 2.92 28.16
N THR A 153 -1.13 2.61 27.89
CA THR A 153 -0.16 3.57 27.35
C THR A 153 -0.60 4.08 25.97
N ILE A 154 -0.93 3.18 25.04
CA ILE A 154 -1.28 3.57 23.66
C ILE A 154 -2.66 4.23 23.56
N ARG A 155 -3.61 3.87 24.45
CA ARG A 155 -4.96 4.45 24.51
C ARG A 155 -4.96 5.96 24.75
N VAL A 156 -3.91 6.51 25.39
CA VAL A 156 -3.77 7.97 25.59
C VAL A 156 -3.71 8.71 24.26
N GLY A 157 -3.09 8.12 23.23
CA GLY A 157 -2.97 8.70 21.90
C GLY A 157 -4.10 8.29 20.94
N LEU A 158 -4.67 7.10 21.14
CA LEU A 158 -5.69 6.48 20.29
C LEU A 158 -7.12 6.71 20.78
N THR A 159 -7.47 7.97 21.06
CA THR A 159 -8.75 8.33 21.71
C THR A 159 -10.00 8.15 20.85
N ASN A 160 -9.85 8.05 19.53
CA ASN A 160 -10.94 7.84 18.56
C ASN A 160 -10.79 6.54 17.76
N THR A 161 -10.08 5.56 18.33
CA THR A 161 -9.77 4.28 17.69
C THR A 161 -10.55 3.17 18.37
N GLU A 162 -11.18 2.31 17.58
CA GLU A 162 -11.69 1.03 18.06
C GLU A 162 -10.51 0.08 18.26
N ILE A 163 -10.27 -0.32 19.51
CA ILE A 163 -9.22 -1.29 19.87
C ILE A 163 -9.90 -2.61 20.23
N ILE A 164 -9.51 -3.67 19.54
CA ILE A 164 -9.97 -5.06 19.77
C ILE A 164 -8.82 -5.83 20.43
N GLU A 165 -9.11 -6.56 21.49
CA GLU A 165 -8.14 -7.17 22.43
C GLU A 165 -8.39 -8.66 22.64
#